data_AF-A0AAW0DIH5-F1
#
_entry.id   AF-A0AAW0DIH5-F1
#
_cell.length_a   1.000
_cell.length_b   1.000
_cell.length_c   1.000
_cell.angle_alpha   90.00
_cell.angle_beta   90.00
_cell.angle_gamma   90.00
#
_symmetry.space_group_name_H-M   'P 1'
#
loop_
_entity.id
_entity.type
_entity.pdbx_description
1 polymer ?
#
loop_
_entity_poly.entity_id
_entity_poly.type
_entity_poly.pdbx_seq_one_letter_code
_entity_poly.pdbx_strand_id
1 'polypeptide(L)'
;MSTLQLIWDSKTTYELSSWDDAVHYAAQIVRPLHKTKNIYMVRAGPRGTEPGDVCAVKIAFGEEAIEEMRREAGFYQHELGSLQGTVVPNFFGFWTGQAQGQPMSCIMLEYCAGPTPHYSLRQQLEWKATQAVYALHRAGVLHGDLVDGNRHHFIPMGHDVRIVDFSVAVPHRCVRGLSQRAAGHGLDQICGCPEVASVERLFAARRPPCKETEMEEYWPPSRRV
;
A
#
# COMPACT_ATOMS: atom_id res chain seq x y z
N MET A 1 20.44 13.05 -1.51
CA MET A 1 20.99 11.68 -1.58
C MET A 1 20.87 11.09 -0.20
N SER A 2 19.89 10.22 -0.03
CA SER A 2 19.76 9.35 1.13
C SER A 2 20.59 8.09 0.93
N THR A 3 20.96 7.46 2.03
CA THR A 3 21.54 6.11 2.02
C THR A 3 20.78 5.21 2.96
N LEU A 4 20.79 3.92 2.67
CA LEU A 4 20.24 2.88 3.51
C LEU A 4 21.31 1.83 3.78
N GLN A 5 21.66 1.65 5.05
CA GLN A 5 22.44 0.50 5.50
C GLN A 5 21.49 -0.66 5.78
N LEU A 6 21.43 -1.64 4.87
CA LEU A 6 20.65 -2.85 5.10
C LEU A 6 21.52 -3.92 5.78
N ILE A 7 21.29 -4.13 7.06
CA ILE A 7 22.01 -5.09 7.91
C ILE A 7 21.29 -6.42 7.83
N TRP A 8 21.86 -7.37 7.09
CA TRP A 8 21.27 -8.69 6.88
C TRP A 8 21.51 -9.61 8.09
N ASP A 9 22.73 -9.60 8.61
CA ASP A 9 23.16 -10.34 9.79
C ASP A 9 24.39 -9.66 10.41
N SER A 10 25.00 -10.28 11.42
CA SER A 10 26.20 -9.77 12.11
C SER A 10 27.44 -9.60 11.22
N LYS A 11 27.46 -10.16 10.01
CA LYS A 11 28.60 -10.20 9.09
C LYS A 11 28.33 -9.48 7.77
N THR A 12 27.05 -9.31 7.41
CA THR A 12 26.63 -8.87 6.09
C THR A 12 25.83 -7.59 6.19
N THR A 13 26.34 -6.52 5.58
CA THR A 13 25.65 -5.23 5.45
C THR A 13 25.77 -4.75 4.01
N TYR A 14 24.66 -4.26 3.45
CA TYR A 14 24.61 -3.69 2.11
C TYR A 14 24.36 -2.18 2.20
N GLU A 15 25.12 -1.41 1.43
CA GLU A 15 24.95 0.04 1.31
C GLU A 15 24.14 0.32 0.04
N LEU A 16 22.95 0.89 0.23
CA LEU A 16 22.06 1.28 -0.85
C LEU A 16 21.88 2.79 -0.84
N SER A 17 21.51 3.36 -1.98
CA SER A 17 21.37 4.81 -2.15
C SER A 17 20.10 5.16 -2.90
N SER A 18 19.58 6.34 -2.59
CA SER A 18 18.52 6.99 -3.36
C SER A 18 18.86 8.46 -3.57
N TRP A 19 18.36 8.99 -4.68
CA TRP A 19 18.48 10.41 -5.01
C TRP A 19 17.52 11.27 -4.20
N ASP A 20 16.55 10.66 -3.52
CA ASP A 20 15.60 11.33 -2.62
C ASP A 20 16.29 11.91 -1.36
N ASP A 21 15.48 12.50 -0.47
CA ASP A 21 15.79 13.34 0.71
C ASP A 21 17.11 13.07 1.47
N ALA A 22 17.58 14.04 2.25
CA ALA A 22 18.88 14.00 2.95
C ALA A 22 18.94 13.08 4.20
N VAL A 23 18.02 12.11 4.35
CA VAL A 23 17.98 11.24 5.53
C VAL A 23 18.70 9.93 5.26
N HIS A 24 19.59 9.53 6.18
CA HIS A 24 20.32 8.27 6.12
C HIS A 24 19.69 7.27 7.09
N TYR A 25 19.31 6.10 6.59
CA TYR A 25 18.66 5.03 7.36
C TYR A 25 19.62 3.87 7.64
N ALA A 26 19.36 3.16 8.73
CA ALA A 26 19.83 1.80 8.95
C ALA A 26 18.61 0.90 9.15
N ALA A 27 18.58 -0.26 8.50
CA ALA A 27 17.51 -1.24 8.62
C ALA A 27 18.11 -2.63 8.89
N GLN A 28 17.73 -3.24 10.01
CA GLN A 28 18.16 -4.58 10.38
C GLN A 28 17.08 -5.61 10.06
N ILE A 29 17.41 -6.63 9.25
CA ILE A 29 16.52 -7.75 8.97
C ILE A 29 16.23 -8.52 10.26
N VAL A 30 14.95 -8.69 10.58
CA VAL A 30 14.48 -9.46 11.74
C VAL A 30 14.05 -10.86 11.31
N ARG A 31 13.15 -10.94 10.32
CA ARG A 31 12.61 -12.22 9.79
C ARG A 31 11.89 -12.02 8.46
N PRO A 32 11.72 -13.07 7.63
CA PRO A 32 10.82 -13.01 6.49
C PRO A 32 9.35 -12.82 6.94
N LEU A 33 8.59 -12.04 6.19
CA LEU A 33 7.14 -11.87 6.37
C LEU A 33 6.33 -12.87 5.55
N HIS A 34 6.88 -13.33 4.42
CA HIS A 34 6.25 -14.31 3.55
C HIS A 34 7.28 -15.35 3.10
N LYS A 35 6.88 -16.62 2.99
CA LYS A 35 7.81 -17.71 2.64
C LYS A 35 8.33 -17.66 1.21
N THR A 36 7.54 -17.09 0.30
CA THR A 36 7.82 -17.07 -1.15
C THR A 36 8.01 -15.68 -1.73
N LYS A 37 7.79 -14.62 -0.94
CA LYS A 37 8.03 -13.24 -1.39
C LYS A 37 9.28 -12.73 -0.69
N ASN A 38 10.07 -11.92 -1.39
CA ASN A 38 11.27 -11.26 -0.87
C ASN A 38 10.89 -10.10 0.06
N ILE A 39 10.06 -10.35 1.07
CA ILE A 39 9.53 -9.35 1.99
C ILE A 39 9.97 -9.71 3.41
N TYR A 40 10.57 -8.75 4.10
CA TYR A 40 11.20 -8.92 5.40
C TYR A 40 10.65 -7.89 6.39
N MET A 41 10.51 -8.32 7.64
CA MET A 41 10.35 -7.42 8.77
C MET A 41 11.73 -6.86 9.11
N VAL A 42 11.81 -5.56 9.29
CA VAL A 42 13.04 -4.88 9.72
C VAL A 42 12.78 -4.01 10.94
N ARG A 43 13.84 -3.71 11.68
CA ARG A 43 13.89 -2.53 12.55
C ARG A 43 14.68 -1.45 11.82
N ALA A 44 14.05 -0.33 11.52
CA ALA A 44 14.62 0.72 10.71
C ALA A 44 14.47 2.10 11.36
N GLY A 45 15.51 2.91 11.28
CA GLY A 45 15.50 4.26 11.80
C GLY A 45 16.66 5.08 11.24
N PRO A 46 16.77 6.36 11.63
CA PRO A 46 17.94 7.16 11.30
C PRO A 46 19.23 6.45 11.68
N ARG A 47 20.27 6.61 10.85
CA ARG A 47 21.57 5.99 11.12
C ARG A 47 22.15 6.54 12.42
N GLY A 48 22.60 5.65 13.30
CA GLY A 48 23.21 6.01 14.59
C GLY A 48 22.25 6.22 15.75
N THR A 49 20.94 5.95 15.57
CA THR A 49 19.96 5.97 16.68
C THR A 49 19.60 4.55 17.15
N GLU A 50 19.40 4.37 18.46
CA GLU A 50 18.91 3.12 19.08
C GLU A 50 17.43 2.82 18.73
N PRO A 51 16.92 1.59 18.96
CA PRO A 51 16.23 0.76 17.98
C PRO A 51 15.09 1.48 17.24
N GLY A 52 15.23 1.51 15.92
CA GLY A 52 14.24 2.11 15.02
C GLY A 52 12.90 1.36 14.96
N ASP A 53 11.94 1.99 14.29
CA ASP A 53 10.59 1.49 14.10
C ASP A 53 10.54 0.17 13.34
N VAL A 54 9.47 -0.60 13.55
CA VAL A 54 9.25 -1.83 12.79
C VAL A 54 8.69 -1.47 11.41
N CYS A 55 9.40 -1.88 10.37
CA CYS A 55 9.04 -1.63 8.98
C CYS A 55 8.99 -2.95 8.18
N ALA A 56 8.38 -2.89 6.99
CA ALA A 56 8.45 -3.94 5.99
C ALA A 56 9.41 -3.52 4.87
N VAL A 57 10.30 -4.41 4.46
CA VAL A 57 11.21 -4.20 3.32
C VAL A 57 10.97 -5.26 2.28
N LYS A 58 10.65 -4.85 1.05
CA LYS A 58 10.61 -5.71 -0.14
C LYS A 58 11.93 -5.57 -0.89
N ILE A 59 12.56 -6.68 -1.27
CA ILE A 59 13.89 -6.72 -1.91
C ILE A 59 13.78 -7.35 -3.31
N ALA A 60 14.46 -6.77 -4.28
CA ALA A 60 14.60 -7.30 -5.63
C ALA A 60 16.06 -7.40 -6.04
N PHE A 61 16.37 -8.41 -6.86
CA PHE A 61 17.69 -8.64 -7.42
C PHE A 61 17.59 -8.76 -8.94
N GLY A 62 18.57 -8.20 -9.66
CA GLY A 62 18.60 -8.18 -11.12
C GLY A 62 17.78 -7.03 -11.73
N GLU A 63 18.20 -6.58 -12.91
CA GLU A 63 17.71 -5.35 -13.53
C GLU A 63 16.19 -5.34 -13.79
N GLU A 64 15.63 -6.45 -14.27
CA GLU A 64 14.20 -6.56 -14.56
C GLU A 64 13.35 -6.38 -13.29
N ALA A 65 13.66 -7.12 -12.22
CA ALA A 65 12.94 -7.04 -10.95
C ALA A 65 13.13 -5.67 -10.27
N ILE A 66 14.28 -5.02 -10.47
CA ILE A 66 14.53 -3.65 -9.99
C ILE A 66 13.63 -2.66 -10.72
N GLU A 67 13.46 -2.81 -12.03
CA GLU A 67 12.60 -1.92 -12.81
C GLU A 67 11.12 -2.11 -12.46
N GLU A 68 10.69 -3.35 -12.24
CA GLU A 68 9.35 -3.64 -11.70
C GLU A 68 9.13 -2.97 -10.33
N MET A 69 10.11 -3.08 -9.43
CA MET A 69 10.06 -2.43 -8.12
C MET A 69 10.08 -0.91 -8.23
N ARG A 70 10.83 -0.34 -9.19
CA ARG A 70 10.86 1.10 -9.45
C ARG A 70 9.50 1.62 -9.87
N ARG A 71 8.78 0.89 -10.73
CA ARG A 71 7.39 1.24 -11.12
C ARG A 71 6.45 1.22 -9.91
N GLU A 72 6.54 0.20 -9.07
CA GLU A 72 5.77 0.12 -7.82
C GLU A 72 6.08 1.31 -6.88
N ALA A 73 7.36 1.64 -6.69
CA ALA A 73 7.79 2.79 -5.89
C ALA A 73 7.25 4.12 -6.43
N GLY A 74 7.17 4.27 -7.76
CA GLY A 74 6.60 5.45 -8.40
C GLY A 74 5.16 5.73 -7.98
N PHE A 75 4.31 4.70 -7.87
CA PHE A 75 2.94 4.88 -7.37
C PHE A 75 2.92 5.40 -5.94
N TYR A 76 3.74 4.83 -5.06
CA TYR A 76 3.84 5.30 -3.68
C TYR A 76 4.32 6.75 -3.58
N GLN A 77 5.29 7.14 -4.40
CA GLN A 77 5.89 8.48 -4.42
C GLN A 77 4.96 9.54 -5.03
N HIS A 78 4.05 9.15 -5.93
CA HIS A 78 3.21 10.07 -6.68
C HIS A 78 1.72 9.90 -6.35
N GLU A 79 1.00 9.03 -7.07
CA GLU A 79 -0.45 8.93 -7.02
C GLU A 79 -0.98 8.59 -5.62
N LEU A 80 -0.24 7.78 -4.87
CA LEU A 80 -0.66 7.28 -3.56
C LEU A 80 -0.26 8.20 -2.40
N GLY A 81 0.46 9.30 -2.63
CA GLY A 81 0.98 10.16 -1.57
C GLY A 81 -0.08 10.63 -0.56
N SER A 82 -1.27 11.01 -1.05
CA SER A 82 -2.39 11.44 -0.20
C SER A 82 -3.11 10.30 0.54
N LEU A 83 -2.81 9.05 0.20
CA LEU A 83 -3.43 7.84 0.72
C LEU A 83 -2.55 7.10 1.74
N GLN A 84 -1.29 7.50 1.87
CA GLN A 84 -0.34 6.89 2.79
C GLN A 84 -0.79 7.01 4.25
N GLY A 85 -0.55 5.95 5.02
CA GLY A 85 -0.93 5.84 6.43
C GLY A 85 -2.43 5.64 6.67
N THR A 86 -3.27 5.67 5.62
CA THR A 86 -4.73 5.51 5.75
C THR A 86 -5.27 4.39 4.87
N VAL A 87 -5.04 4.45 3.56
CA VAL A 87 -5.53 3.47 2.57
C VAL A 87 -4.40 2.57 2.10
N VAL A 88 -3.18 3.09 2.04
CA VAL A 88 -1.96 2.33 1.73
C VAL A 88 -0.91 2.55 2.84
N PRO A 89 0.09 1.67 2.98
CA PRO A 89 1.18 1.87 3.94
C PRO A 89 1.90 3.20 3.73
N ASN A 90 2.49 3.78 4.78
CA ASN A 90 3.50 4.82 4.59
C ASN A 90 4.68 4.27 3.79
N PHE A 91 5.17 5.05 2.83
CA PHE A 91 6.33 4.77 2.01
C PHE A 91 7.51 5.58 2.51
N PHE A 92 8.56 4.89 2.95
CA PHE A 92 9.75 5.54 3.47
C PHE A 92 10.80 5.78 2.39
N GLY A 93 10.76 5.00 1.30
CA GLY A 93 11.65 5.21 0.17
C GLY A 93 11.92 3.96 -0.66
N PHE A 94 12.64 4.18 -1.75
CA PHE A 94 13.17 3.18 -2.66
C PHE A 94 14.67 3.41 -2.81
N TRP A 95 15.47 2.37 -2.58
CA TRP A 95 16.94 2.45 -2.68
C TRP A 95 17.48 1.39 -3.63
N THR A 96 18.60 1.72 -4.27
CA THR A 96 19.32 0.82 -5.19
C THR A 96 20.79 0.70 -4.81
N GLY A 97 21.40 -0.44 -5.11
CA GLY A 97 22.81 -0.69 -4.90
C GLY A 97 23.23 -2.06 -5.42
N GLN A 98 24.24 -2.66 -4.79
CA GLN A 98 24.74 -3.98 -5.16
C GLN A 98 24.85 -4.89 -3.94
N ALA A 99 24.58 -6.17 -4.16
CA ALA A 99 24.81 -7.23 -3.19
C ALA A 99 25.65 -8.32 -3.87
N GLN A 100 26.86 -8.56 -3.37
CA GLN A 100 27.76 -9.60 -3.90
C GLN A 100 28.01 -9.47 -5.42
N GLY A 101 28.08 -8.23 -5.92
CA GLY A 101 28.28 -7.94 -7.35
C GLY A 101 27.01 -8.02 -8.22
N GLN A 102 25.86 -8.35 -7.64
CA GLN A 102 24.57 -8.36 -8.34
C GLN A 102 23.78 -7.08 -8.03
N PRO A 103 23.11 -6.46 -9.03
CA PRO A 103 22.20 -5.35 -8.81
C PRO A 103 21.10 -5.72 -7.82
N MET A 104 20.81 -4.80 -6.89
CA MET A 104 19.80 -4.96 -5.86
C MET A 104 19.01 -3.66 -5.68
N SER A 105 17.72 -3.79 -5.35
CA SER A 105 16.91 -2.68 -4.86
C SER A 105 16.02 -3.10 -3.69
N CYS A 106 15.53 -2.12 -2.95
CA CYS A 106 14.48 -2.34 -1.96
C CYS A 106 13.52 -1.16 -1.82
N ILE A 107 12.28 -1.47 -1.47
CA ILE A 107 11.29 -0.52 -0.95
C ILE A 107 11.13 -0.76 0.54
N MET A 108 11.07 0.32 1.33
CA MET A 108 10.72 0.26 2.75
C MET A 108 9.35 0.91 2.99
N LEU A 109 8.46 0.17 3.64
CA LEU A 109 7.09 0.56 3.95
C LEU A 109 6.80 0.43 5.45
N GLU A 110 5.72 1.09 5.90
CA GLU A 110 5.08 0.83 7.18
C GLU A 110 4.83 -0.67 7.36
N TYR A 111 5.17 -1.20 8.52
CA TYR A 111 4.81 -2.57 8.85
C TYR A 111 3.34 -2.66 9.21
N CYS A 112 2.52 -3.14 8.27
CA CYS A 112 1.11 -3.41 8.53
C CYS A 112 0.94 -4.81 9.14
N ALA A 113 0.67 -4.86 10.45
CA ALA A 113 0.26 -6.07 11.14
C ALA A 113 -0.88 -5.76 12.08
N GLY A 114 -2.10 -5.71 11.55
CA GLY A 114 -3.27 -5.75 12.41
C GLY A 114 -3.47 -7.16 12.97
N PRO A 115 -3.99 -7.28 14.20
CA PRO A 115 -4.53 -8.55 14.68
C PRO A 115 -5.57 -9.05 13.68
N THR A 116 -5.64 -10.37 13.46
CA THR A 116 -6.71 -10.95 12.66
C THR A 116 -8.03 -10.46 13.26
N PRO A 117 -8.86 -9.75 12.48
CA PRO A 117 -10.06 -9.15 13.02
C PRO A 117 -10.95 -10.23 13.60
N HIS A 118 -11.50 -9.96 14.77
CA HIS A 118 -12.54 -10.81 15.35
C HIS A 118 -13.68 -10.98 14.34
N TYR A 119 -14.31 -12.15 14.28
CA TYR A 119 -15.34 -12.46 13.28
C TYR A 119 -16.45 -11.39 13.21
N SER A 120 -16.75 -10.71 14.33
CA SER A 120 -17.72 -9.63 14.43
C SER A 120 -17.36 -8.35 13.65
N LEU A 121 -16.08 -8.13 13.32
CA LEU A 121 -15.60 -6.95 12.59
C LEU A 121 -15.46 -7.19 11.08
N ARG A 122 -15.72 -8.42 10.62
CA ARG A 122 -15.51 -8.81 9.23
C ARG A 122 -16.29 -7.94 8.25
N GLN A 123 -17.57 -7.70 8.51
CA GLN A 123 -18.41 -6.88 7.63
C GLN A 123 -17.97 -5.42 7.58
N GLN A 124 -17.51 -4.86 8.70
CA GLN A 124 -16.95 -3.51 8.74
C GLN A 124 -15.68 -3.42 7.89
N LEU A 125 -14.80 -4.43 7.97
CA LEU A 125 -13.59 -4.47 7.15
C LEU A 125 -13.85 -4.68 5.67
N GLU A 126 -14.86 -5.47 5.30
CA GLU A 126 -15.28 -5.61 3.90
C GLU A 126 -15.77 -4.26 3.34
N TRP A 127 -16.54 -3.50 4.13
CA TRP A 127 -16.93 -2.13 3.76
C TRP A 127 -15.73 -1.18 3.65
N LYS A 128 -14.80 -1.23 4.60
CA LYS A 128 -13.57 -0.43 4.57
C LYS A 128 -12.68 -0.77 3.38
N ALA A 129 -12.59 -2.04 3.01
CA ALA A 129 -11.90 -2.48 1.81
C ALA A 129 -12.55 -1.91 0.54
N THR A 130 -13.89 -1.92 0.44
CA THR A 130 -14.58 -1.24 -0.66
C THR A 130 -14.27 0.27 -0.70
N GLN A 131 -14.30 0.96 0.45
CA GLN A 131 -13.97 2.39 0.53
C GLN A 131 -12.51 2.68 0.13
N ALA A 132 -11.57 1.84 0.56
CA ALA A 132 -10.16 1.92 0.20
C ALA A 132 -9.96 1.78 -1.32
N VAL A 133 -10.67 0.85 -1.97
CA VAL A 133 -10.63 0.69 -3.43
C VAL A 133 -11.18 1.92 -4.15
N TYR A 134 -12.29 2.51 -3.70
CA TYR A 134 -12.76 3.76 -4.30
C TYR A 134 -11.76 4.91 -4.13
N ALA A 135 -11.09 5.00 -2.98
CA ALA A 135 -10.06 6.01 -2.75
C ALA A 135 -8.87 5.83 -3.69
N LEU A 136 -8.42 4.59 -3.88
CA LEU A 136 -7.37 4.25 -4.83
C LEU A 136 -7.74 4.65 -6.27
N HIS A 137 -8.96 4.33 -6.69
CA HIS A 137 -9.47 4.66 -8.02
C HIS A 137 -9.64 6.17 -8.23
N ARG A 138 -9.97 6.93 -7.17
CA ARG A 138 -9.98 8.41 -7.18
C ARG A 138 -8.59 9.01 -7.33
N ALA A 139 -7.58 8.37 -6.74
CA ALA A 139 -6.18 8.74 -6.92
C ALA A 139 -5.65 8.41 -8.31
N GLY A 140 -6.46 7.76 -9.16
CA GLY A 140 -6.12 7.45 -10.53
C GLY A 140 -5.30 6.18 -10.67
N VAL A 141 -5.46 5.22 -9.76
CA VAL A 141 -4.73 3.95 -9.77
C VAL A 141 -5.70 2.78 -9.88
N LEU A 142 -5.39 1.83 -10.76
CA LEU A 142 -5.97 0.50 -10.81
C LEU A 142 -4.94 -0.48 -10.28
N HIS A 143 -5.29 -1.26 -9.27
CA HIS A 143 -4.31 -2.17 -8.63
C HIS A 143 -4.05 -3.40 -9.49
N GLY A 144 -5.10 -3.98 -10.09
CA GLY A 144 -5.01 -5.08 -11.06
C GLY A 144 -5.08 -6.49 -10.47
N ASP A 145 -5.06 -6.64 -9.13
CA ASP A 145 -4.89 -7.96 -8.49
C ASP A 145 -5.68 -8.15 -7.18
N LEU A 146 -6.65 -7.27 -6.88
CA LEU A 146 -7.35 -7.27 -5.58
C LEU A 146 -8.31 -8.45 -5.34
N VAL A 147 -8.60 -9.23 -6.38
CA VAL A 147 -9.69 -10.24 -6.37
C VAL A 147 -9.14 -11.67 -6.38
N ASP A 148 -7.82 -11.83 -6.37
CA ASP A 148 -7.18 -13.13 -6.17
C ASP A 148 -7.74 -13.77 -4.91
N GLY A 149 -8.20 -15.02 -5.02
CA GLY A 149 -9.20 -15.67 -4.15
C GLY A 149 -8.93 -15.73 -2.65
N ASN A 150 -7.81 -15.17 -2.19
CA ASN A 150 -7.40 -15.07 -0.80
C ASN A 150 -7.30 -13.64 -0.24
N ARG A 151 -7.61 -12.57 -0.99
CA ARG A 151 -7.63 -11.17 -0.50
C ARG A 151 -6.32 -10.72 0.18
N HIS A 152 -5.18 -11.30 -0.20
CA HIS A 152 -3.88 -11.13 0.47
C HIS A 152 -3.32 -9.71 0.44
N HIS A 153 -3.81 -8.88 -0.49
CA HIS A 153 -3.40 -7.49 -0.65
C HIS A 153 -4.17 -6.53 0.26
N PHE A 154 -5.17 -7.02 1.00
CA PHE A 154 -5.86 -6.26 2.03
C PHE A 154 -5.31 -6.66 3.40
N ILE A 155 -4.55 -5.77 4.03
CA ILE A 155 -3.99 -5.98 5.36
C ILE A 155 -4.88 -5.27 6.39
N PRO A 156 -5.59 -5.99 7.28
CA PRO A 156 -6.36 -5.36 8.34
C PRO A 156 -5.46 -4.54 9.27
N MET A 157 -5.94 -3.39 9.71
CA MET A 157 -5.29 -2.49 10.66
C MET A 157 -6.32 -1.99 11.67
N GLY A 158 -6.66 -2.83 12.65
CA GLY A 158 -7.74 -2.55 13.59
C GLY A 158 -9.10 -2.51 12.90
N HIS A 159 -9.70 -1.31 12.81
CA HIS A 159 -10.97 -1.07 12.12
C HIS A 159 -10.80 -0.59 10.67
N ASP A 160 -9.57 -0.44 10.20
CA ASP A 160 -9.23 -0.02 8.84
C ASP A 160 -8.49 -1.13 8.09
N VAL A 161 -8.14 -0.85 6.83
CA VAL A 161 -7.42 -1.77 5.95
C VAL A 161 -6.36 -0.99 5.17
N ARG A 162 -5.25 -1.67 4.85
CA ARG A 162 -4.21 -1.18 3.95
C ARG A 162 -4.18 -2.04 2.69
N ILE A 163 -4.15 -1.39 1.54
CA ILE A 163 -3.92 -2.05 0.26
C ILE A 163 -2.41 -2.05 -0.01
N VAL A 164 -1.86 -3.21 -0.36
CA VAL A 164 -0.41 -3.43 -0.57
C VAL A 164 -0.14 -4.16 -1.88
N ASP A 165 1.12 -4.16 -2.33
CA ASP A 165 1.61 -4.85 -3.54
C ASP A 165 1.10 -4.24 -4.87
N PHE A 166 1.67 -3.10 -5.25
CA PHE A 166 1.32 -2.37 -6.48
C PHE A 166 2.19 -2.79 -7.68
N SER A 167 2.74 -4.00 -7.65
CA SER A 167 3.67 -4.51 -8.68
C SER A 167 3.07 -4.59 -10.08
N VAL A 168 1.74 -4.79 -10.18
CA VAL A 168 0.99 -4.82 -11.45
C VAL A 168 0.02 -3.66 -11.62
N ALA A 169 0.13 -2.65 -10.76
CA ALA A 169 -0.74 -1.49 -10.80
C ALA A 169 -0.47 -0.64 -12.06
N VAL A 170 -1.52 0.03 -12.53
CA VAL A 170 -1.45 0.92 -13.69
C VAL A 170 -2.20 2.24 -13.43
N PRO A 171 -1.77 3.35 -14.06
CA PRO A 171 -2.56 4.56 -14.07
C PRO A 171 -3.94 4.31 -14.66
N HIS A 172 -4.97 4.90 -14.07
CA HIS A 172 -6.37 4.64 -14.38
C HIS A 172 -7.22 5.89 -14.21
N ARG A 173 -8.28 6.02 -15.03
CA ARG A 173 -9.32 7.04 -14.85
C ARG A 173 -10.64 6.33 -14.59
N CYS A 174 -11.08 6.36 -13.33
CA CYS A 174 -12.32 5.70 -12.93
C CYS A 174 -13.49 6.68 -12.92
N VAL A 175 -14.49 6.47 -13.79
CA VAL A 175 -15.74 7.26 -13.77
C VAL A 175 -16.53 7.04 -12.47
N ARG A 176 -16.41 5.85 -11.85
CA ARG A 176 -17.03 5.54 -10.55
C ARG A 176 -16.26 6.07 -9.34
N GLY A 177 -15.02 6.53 -9.53
CA GLY A 177 -14.24 7.19 -8.48
C GLY A 177 -14.69 8.64 -8.25
N LEU A 178 -15.11 9.33 -9.31
CA LEU A 178 -15.55 10.72 -9.23
C LEU A 178 -16.87 10.83 -8.45
N SER A 179 -16.93 11.72 -7.46
CA SER A 179 -18.20 12.07 -6.81
C SER A 179 -19.19 12.51 -7.88
N GLN A 180 -20.41 11.98 -7.84
CA GLN A 180 -21.52 12.21 -8.79
C GLN A 180 -21.99 13.68 -8.95
N ARG A 181 -21.23 14.69 -8.53
CA ARG A 181 -21.62 16.10 -8.64
C ARG A 181 -21.20 16.83 -9.91
N ALA A 182 -20.49 16.18 -10.84
CA ALA A 182 -19.99 16.82 -12.06
C ALA A 182 -20.34 16.09 -13.36
N ALA A 183 -21.38 15.26 -13.39
CA ALA A 183 -21.84 14.63 -14.63
C ALA A 183 -22.96 15.45 -15.28
N GLY A 184 -22.59 16.60 -15.83
CA GLY A 184 -23.36 17.27 -16.87
C GLY A 184 -22.85 16.80 -18.24
N HIS A 185 -23.77 16.30 -19.07
CA HIS A 185 -23.63 15.86 -20.46
C HIS A 185 -23.30 14.38 -20.72
N GLY A 186 -24.26 13.72 -21.39
CA GLY A 186 -24.00 12.61 -22.31
C GLY A 186 -23.99 11.22 -21.69
N LEU A 187 -25.17 10.63 -21.50
CA LEU A 187 -25.32 9.19 -21.31
C LEU A 187 -24.95 8.49 -22.63
N ASP A 188 -23.71 8.02 -22.76
CA ASP A 188 -23.40 6.83 -23.56
C ASP A 188 -22.04 6.27 -23.12
N GLN A 189 -22.03 4.99 -22.71
CA GLN A 189 -20.93 4.21 -22.11
C GLN A 189 -20.53 4.54 -20.66
N ILE A 190 -21.39 4.14 -19.72
CA ILE A 190 -20.98 3.83 -18.34
C ILE A 190 -20.17 2.53 -18.37
N CYS A 191 -18.90 2.59 -18.75
CA CYS A 191 -17.98 1.47 -18.58
C CYS A 191 -17.61 1.38 -17.09
N GLY A 192 -18.29 0.49 -16.35
CA GLY A 192 -17.97 0.24 -14.94
C GLY A 192 -16.56 -0.33 -14.83
N CYS A 193 -15.72 0.22 -13.95
CA CYS A 193 -14.38 -0.32 -13.73
C CYS A 193 -14.47 -1.79 -13.26
N PRO A 194 -13.84 -2.75 -13.95
CA PRO A 194 -13.94 -4.17 -13.63
C PRO A 194 -13.44 -4.52 -12.22
N GLU A 195 -12.36 -3.87 -11.77
CA GLU A 195 -11.80 -4.08 -10.43
C GLU A 195 -12.81 -3.66 -9.34
N VAL A 196 -13.36 -2.45 -9.44
CA VAL A 196 -14.38 -1.94 -8.51
C VAL A 196 -15.61 -2.86 -8.50
N ALA A 197 -16.12 -3.22 -9.67
CA ALA A 197 -17.29 -4.11 -9.78
C ALA A 197 -17.03 -5.51 -9.21
N SER A 198 -15.78 -5.97 -9.25
CA SER A 198 -15.41 -7.30 -8.73
C SER A 198 -15.24 -7.28 -7.22
N VAL A 199 -14.65 -6.21 -6.67
CA VAL A 199 -14.58 -5.96 -5.23
C VAL A 199 -15.98 -5.76 -4.62
N GLU A 200 -16.83 -4.97 -5.27
CA GLU A 200 -18.24 -4.80 -4.89
C GLU A 200 -18.95 -6.15 -4.82
N ARG A 201 -18.83 -7.00 -5.85
CA ARG A 201 -19.44 -8.34 -5.84
C ARG A 201 -18.89 -9.24 -4.74
N LEU A 202 -17.58 -9.20 -4.52
CA LEU A 202 -16.89 -10.00 -3.50
C LEU A 202 -17.38 -9.71 -2.08
N PHE A 203 -17.78 -8.46 -1.81
CA PHE A 203 -18.24 -8.02 -0.49
C PHE A 203 -19.77 -7.86 -0.38
N ALA A 204 -20.47 -7.55 -1.48
CA ALA A 204 -21.93 -7.39 -1.52
C ALA A 204 -22.67 -8.72 -1.25
N ALA A 205 -22.06 -9.86 -1.55
CA ALA A 205 -22.60 -11.17 -1.21
C ALA A 205 -22.81 -11.39 0.31
N ARG A 206 -22.41 -10.44 1.17
CA ARG A 206 -22.40 -10.59 2.65
C ARG A 206 -22.85 -9.34 3.41
N ARG A 207 -23.46 -8.36 2.73
CA ARG A 207 -23.92 -7.11 3.37
C ARG A 207 -24.95 -7.44 4.48
N PRO A 208 -24.74 -7.04 5.74
CA PRO A 208 -25.82 -7.05 6.72
C PRO A 208 -26.85 -5.97 6.35
N PRO A 209 -28.13 -6.12 6.72
CA PRO A 209 -29.09 -5.03 6.59
C PRO A 209 -28.58 -3.83 7.38
N CYS A 210 -28.40 -2.68 6.71
CA CYS A 210 -28.06 -1.42 7.38
C CYS A 210 -29.10 -1.15 8.47
N LYS A 211 -28.67 -0.94 9.72
CA LYS A 211 -29.45 -0.15 10.68
C LYS A 211 -29.01 1.29 10.51
N GLU A 212 -29.94 2.16 10.13
CA GLU A 212 -29.73 3.55 9.68
C GLU A 212 -29.19 4.54 10.74
N THR A 213 -28.59 4.09 11.86
CA THR A 213 -28.40 4.95 13.05
C THR A 213 -26.97 5.35 13.39
N GLU A 214 -25.93 4.95 12.63
CA GLU A 214 -24.53 5.27 12.97
C GLU A 214 -23.75 6.00 11.85
N MET A 215 -24.44 6.66 10.90
CA MET A 215 -23.78 7.34 9.77
C MET A 215 -23.45 8.84 9.99
N GLU A 216 -23.84 9.45 11.11
CA GLU A 216 -23.66 10.91 11.31
C GLU A 216 -22.34 11.33 11.99
N GLU A 217 -21.56 10.43 12.57
CA GLU A 217 -20.42 10.85 13.43
C GLU A 217 -19.05 10.96 12.74
N TYR A 218 -18.88 10.52 11.49
CA TYR A 218 -17.53 10.33 10.91
C TYR A 218 -17.14 11.26 9.74
N TRP A 219 -17.91 12.33 9.47
CA TRP A 219 -17.52 13.35 8.50
C TRP A 219 -16.97 14.59 9.23
N PRO A 220 -15.70 15.00 9.05
CA PRO A 220 -15.25 16.27 9.59
C PRO A 220 -16.03 17.40 8.91
N PRO A 221 -16.60 18.37 9.66
CA PRO A 221 -17.37 19.44 9.05
C PRO A 221 -16.45 20.25 8.13
N SER A 222 -16.85 20.34 6.87
CA SER A 222 -16.24 21.25 5.90
C SER A 222 -16.34 22.67 6.45
N ARG A 223 -15.18 23.28 6.75
CA ARG A 223 -15.09 24.71 7.04
C ARG A 223 -15.59 25.45 5.81
N ARG A 224 -16.76 26.10 5.94
CA ARG A 224 -17.19 27.14 5.01
C ARG A 224 -16.29 28.35 5.25
N VAL A 225 -15.67 28.85 4.18
CA VAL A 225 -15.26 30.25 4.05
C VAL A 225 -16.30 30.91 3.17
#